data_AF-A0A7C3GSV4-F1
#
_entry.id   AF-A0A7C3GSV4-F1
#
_cell.length_a   1.000
_cell.length_b   1.000
_cell.length_c   1.000
_cell.angle_alpha   90.00
_cell.angle_beta   90.00
_cell.angle_gamma   90.00
#
_symmetry.space_group_name_H-M   'P 1'
#
loop_
_entity.id
_entity.type
_entity.pdbx_description
1 polymer ?
#
loop_
_entity_poly.entity_id
_entity_poly.type
_entity_poly.pdbx_seq_one_letter_code
_entity_poly.pdbx_strand_id
1 'polypeptide(L)'
;MDPQAVADLLNALLCLAPFCLGVLGFIGVGVLMVWIIRRQWRPLDENTLAAQRRQLQADLNKRVAGLRSWSPEALTDLSTDWNAHWNRFARTLNVWGTIPSVSAPKGPPWVAFKLKVRGARQPEGLLAARTTAQSFEYRLSQQGVSILVDGAPLGSVLPDGTLLGPDGAPIGSAPRPGGMPVMFRLGTLSHLRDNRPRSYPVTLGGRLIAHLSHPPAQLVNVIHLKKPQYPPAVTLVETPTQEEATWLLALTILQVAGYNTLETAWTN
;
A
#
# COMPACT_ATOMS: atom_id res chain seq x y z
N MET A 1 62.13 31.92 19.62
CA MET A 1 61.69 30.62 19.08
C MET A 1 62.61 30.26 17.94
N ASP A 2 63.14 29.03 17.93
CA ASP A 2 64.00 28.54 16.86
C ASP A 2 63.17 28.42 15.55
N PRO A 3 63.57 29.06 14.44
CA PRO A 3 62.86 28.93 13.16
C PRO A 3 62.71 27.47 12.69
N GLN A 4 63.64 26.59 13.05
CA GLN A 4 63.56 25.16 12.73
C GLN A 4 62.39 24.49 13.46
N ALA A 5 62.22 24.80 14.75
CA ALA A 5 61.11 24.28 15.56
C ALA A 5 59.73 24.75 15.06
N VAL A 6 59.66 25.96 14.50
CA VAL A 6 58.42 26.48 13.87
C VAL A 6 58.12 25.73 12.57
N ALA A 7 59.13 25.43 11.75
CA ALA A 7 58.97 24.67 10.51
C ALA A 7 58.53 23.22 10.76
N ASP A 8 59.12 22.56 11.76
CA ASP A 8 58.76 21.19 12.14
C ASP A 8 57.32 21.08 12.67
N LEU A 9 56.88 22.08 13.46
CA LEU A 9 55.50 22.18 13.93
C LEU A 9 54.51 22.36 12.77
N LEU A 10 54.83 23.23 11.80
CA LEU A 10 53.97 23.47 10.64
C LEU A 10 53.85 22.22 9.77
N ASN A 11 54.94 21.48 9.53
CA ASN A 11 54.92 20.23 8.79
C ASN A 11 54.10 19.14 9.51
N ALA A 12 54.23 19.02 10.83
CA ALA A 12 53.42 18.09 11.61
C ALA A 12 51.92 18.41 11.52
N LEU A 13 51.55 19.70 11.60
CA LEU A 13 50.16 20.15 11.45
C LEU A 13 49.61 19.89 10.03
N LEU A 14 50.42 20.11 8.99
CA LEU A 14 50.02 19.85 7.60
C LEU A 14 49.80 18.36 7.34
N CYS A 15 50.61 17.48 7.94
CA CYS A 15 50.42 16.03 7.87
C CYS A 15 49.18 15.54 8.65
N LEU A 16 48.81 16.22 9.74
CA LEU A 16 47.62 15.90 10.54
C LEU A 16 46.31 16.43 9.92
N ALA A 17 46.37 17.53 9.17
CA ALA A 17 45.20 18.15 8.53
C ALA A 17 44.32 17.17 7.71
N PRO A 18 44.83 16.31 6.80
CA PRO A 18 43.99 15.38 6.06
C PRO A 18 43.34 14.33 6.97
N PHE A 19 43.98 13.92 8.06
CA PHE A 19 43.40 13.00 9.03
C PHE A 19 42.25 13.66 9.79
N CYS A 20 42.44 14.89 10.28
CA CYS A 20 41.39 15.66 10.95
C CYS A 20 40.19 15.93 10.03
N LEU A 21 40.44 16.32 8.78
CA LEU A 21 39.38 16.53 7.77
C LEU A 21 38.66 15.22 7.43
N GLY A 22 39.40 14.11 7.33
CA GLY A 22 38.82 12.77 7.15
C GLY A 22 37.88 12.39 8.29
N VAL A 23 38.33 12.54 9.55
CA VAL A 23 37.53 12.26 10.74
C VAL A 23 36.28 13.15 10.80
N LEU A 24 36.41 14.45 10.52
CA LEU A 24 35.26 15.36 10.45
C LEU A 24 34.26 14.95 9.35
N GLY A 25 34.76 14.51 8.19
CA GLY A 25 33.94 13.96 7.12
C GLY A 25 33.15 12.72 7.55
N PHE A 26 33.81 11.76 8.22
CA PHE A 26 33.15 10.57 8.76
C PHE A 26 32.11 10.89 9.84
N ILE A 27 32.42 11.83 10.74
CA ILE A 27 31.45 12.31 11.75
C ILE A 27 30.25 12.95 11.06
N GLY A 28 30.48 13.81 10.06
CA GLY A 28 29.42 14.45 9.30
C GLY A 28 28.49 13.44 8.61
N VAL A 29 29.07 12.43 7.93
CA VAL A 29 28.31 11.33 7.32
C VAL A 29 27.56 10.51 8.38
N GLY A 30 28.19 10.23 9.52
CA GLY A 30 27.58 9.50 10.63
C GLY A 30 26.36 10.23 11.20
N VAL A 31 26.48 11.53 11.47
CA VAL A 31 25.38 12.39 11.94
C VAL A 31 24.26 12.43 10.90
N LEU A 32 24.59 12.58 9.62
CA LEU A 32 23.62 12.56 8.54
C LEU A 32 22.86 11.22 8.47
N MET A 33 23.57 10.10 8.58
CA MET A 33 22.94 8.77 8.61
C MET A 33 22.01 8.59 9.80
N VAL A 34 22.45 8.96 11.02
CA VAL A 34 21.62 8.90 12.23
C VAL A 34 20.38 9.78 12.08
N TRP A 35 20.52 10.98 11.51
CA TRP A 35 19.40 11.87 11.25
C TRP A 35 18.41 11.28 10.23
N ILE A 36 18.89 10.66 9.14
CA ILE A 36 18.05 9.97 8.15
C ILE A 36 17.29 8.82 8.82
N ILE A 37 17.95 7.99 9.62
CA ILE A 37 17.33 6.86 10.33
C ILE A 37 16.25 7.37 11.30
N ARG A 38 16.58 8.37 12.13
CA ARG A 38 15.62 8.96 13.07
C ARG A 38 14.42 9.59 12.36
N ARG A 39 14.65 10.33 11.27
CA ARG A 39 13.57 10.92 10.48
C ARG A 39 12.64 9.86 9.88
N GLN A 40 13.17 8.70 9.51
CA GLN A 40 12.37 7.59 8.99
C GLN A 40 11.49 6.92 10.05
N TRP A 41 11.83 7.02 11.35
CA TRP A 41 11.11 6.35 12.44
C TRP A 41 10.08 7.24 13.14
N ARG A 42 10.10 8.56 12.89
CA ARG A 42 9.09 9.46 13.46
C ARG A 42 7.74 9.24 12.79
N PRO A 43 6.62 9.14 13.55
CA PRO A 43 5.29 9.10 12.97
C PRO A 43 5.06 10.32 12.07
N LEU A 44 4.23 10.17 11.03
CA LEU A 44 3.90 11.28 10.15
C LEU A 44 3.06 12.30 10.93
N ASP A 45 3.47 13.57 10.87
CA ASP A 45 2.68 14.69 11.39
C ASP A 45 1.34 14.82 10.62
N GLU A 46 0.29 15.24 11.31
CA GLU A 46 -1.07 15.38 10.75
C GLU A 46 -1.10 16.37 9.57
N ASN A 47 -0.30 17.46 9.59
CA ASN A 47 -0.22 18.36 8.43
C ASN A 47 0.40 17.67 7.21
N THR A 48 1.39 16.81 7.44
CA THR A 48 2.03 16.04 6.36
C THR A 48 1.06 15.01 5.79
N LEU A 49 0.27 14.34 6.64
CA LEU A 49 -0.78 13.42 6.20
C LEU A 49 -1.86 14.16 5.41
N ALA A 50 -2.31 15.32 5.88
CA ALA A 50 -3.30 16.14 5.17
C ALA A 50 -2.79 16.65 3.82
N ALA A 51 -1.50 17.02 3.72
CA ALA A 51 -0.88 17.39 2.45
C ALA A 51 -0.78 16.19 1.49
N GLN A 52 -0.39 15.01 2.00
CA GLN A 52 -0.34 13.79 1.21
C GLN A 52 -1.73 13.38 0.72
N ARG A 53 -2.75 13.43 1.57
CA ARG A 53 -4.15 13.17 1.21
C ARG A 53 -4.59 14.07 0.05
N ARG A 54 -4.37 15.39 0.17
CA ARG A 54 -4.69 16.35 -0.90
C ARG A 54 -3.98 16.03 -2.21
N GLN A 55 -2.71 15.66 -2.14
CA GLN A 55 -1.95 15.26 -3.32
C GLN A 55 -2.49 13.97 -3.96
N LEU A 56 -2.78 12.94 -3.17
CA LEU A 56 -3.36 11.69 -3.66
C LEU A 56 -4.70 11.93 -4.36
N GLN A 57 -5.58 12.72 -3.75
CA GLN A 57 -6.88 13.08 -4.32
C GLN A 57 -6.73 13.87 -5.62
N ALA A 58 -5.85 14.87 -5.67
CA ALA A 58 -5.60 15.66 -6.86
C ALA A 58 -5.10 14.79 -8.04
N ASP A 59 -4.26 13.81 -7.75
CA ASP A 59 -3.76 12.88 -8.76
C ASP A 59 -4.82 11.88 -9.24
N LEU A 60 -5.71 11.44 -8.34
CA LEU A 60 -6.84 10.59 -8.71
C LEU A 60 -7.89 11.33 -9.54
N ASN A 61 -8.17 12.60 -9.24
CA ASN A 61 -9.12 13.40 -9.99
C ASN A 61 -8.77 13.48 -11.48
N LYS A 62 -7.47 13.53 -11.81
CA LYS A 62 -6.99 13.50 -13.20
C LYS A 62 -7.30 12.18 -13.92
N ARG A 63 -7.55 11.10 -13.19
CA ARG A 63 -7.81 9.75 -13.72
C ARG A 63 -9.29 9.41 -13.82
N VAL A 64 -10.16 10.15 -13.13
CA VAL A 64 -11.61 9.89 -13.11
C VAL A 64 -12.22 9.90 -14.50
N ALA A 65 -11.77 10.80 -15.39
CA ALA A 65 -12.26 10.89 -16.76
C ALA A 65 -11.98 9.62 -17.60
N GLY A 66 -11.01 8.79 -17.20
CA GLY A 66 -10.69 7.52 -17.85
C GLY A 66 -11.39 6.31 -17.22
N LEU A 67 -12.22 6.51 -16.19
CA LEU A 67 -12.96 5.44 -15.52
C LEU A 67 -14.30 5.19 -16.20
N ARG A 68 -14.80 3.97 -16.05
CA ARG A 68 -16.16 3.60 -16.43
C ARG A 68 -17.19 4.26 -15.50
N SER A 69 -18.34 4.65 -16.04
CA SER A 69 -19.50 5.08 -15.25
C SER A 69 -19.96 3.96 -14.33
N TRP A 70 -19.97 4.21 -13.02
CA TRP A 70 -20.26 3.23 -11.99
C TRP A 70 -21.69 2.71 -12.10
N SER A 71 -21.85 1.40 -11.95
CA SER A 71 -23.16 0.74 -11.92
C SER A 71 -23.18 -0.32 -10.80
N PRO A 72 -24.36 -0.79 -10.35
CA PRO A 72 -24.44 -1.80 -9.29
C PRO A 72 -23.69 -3.10 -9.60
N GLU A 73 -23.66 -3.51 -10.87
CA GLU A 73 -22.97 -4.72 -11.33
C GLU A 73 -21.44 -4.59 -11.27
N ALA A 74 -20.94 -3.34 -11.20
CA ALA A 74 -19.52 -3.05 -11.13
C ALA A 74 -18.86 -3.73 -9.93
N LEU A 75 -19.58 -3.85 -8.81
CA LEU A 75 -19.07 -4.48 -7.59
C LEU A 75 -18.57 -5.91 -7.88
N THR A 76 -19.43 -6.74 -8.48
CA THR A 76 -19.10 -8.13 -8.85
C THR A 76 -18.22 -8.25 -10.10
N ASP A 77 -18.09 -7.19 -10.87
CA ASP A 77 -17.25 -7.16 -12.07
C ASP A 77 -15.83 -6.63 -11.79
N LEU A 78 -15.51 -6.22 -10.55
CA LEU A 78 -14.15 -5.85 -10.17
C LEU A 78 -13.22 -7.07 -10.23
N SER A 79 -12.10 -6.93 -10.93
CA SER A 79 -11.09 -7.97 -11.00
C SER A 79 -10.23 -8.03 -9.75
N THR A 80 -9.75 -9.23 -9.41
CA THR A 80 -8.60 -9.39 -8.49
C THR A 80 -7.29 -8.89 -9.08
N ASP A 81 -7.23 -8.64 -10.39
CA ASP A 81 -6.08 -8.00 -11.04
C ASP A 81 -6.08 -6.49 -10.86
N TRP A 82 -4.95 -5.91 -11.24
CA TRP A 82 -4.68 -4.50 -11.14
C TRP A 82 -3.63 -4.10 -12.17
N ASN A 83 -3.82 -2.95 -12.80
CA ASN A 83 -2.79 -2.33 -13.62
C ASN A 83 -2.08 -1.27 -12.79
N ALA A 84 -0.97 -1.67 -12.16
CA ALA A 84 -0.27 -0.85 -11.18
C ALA A 84 1.17 -0.55 -11.59
N HIS A 85 1.56 0.69 -11.35
CA HIS A 85 2.95 1.11 -11.37
C HIS A 85 3.36 1.44 -9.95
N TRP A 86 4.63 1.20 -9.65
CA TRP A 86 5.18 1.41 -8.32
C TRP A 86 6.58 1.96 -8.42
N ASN A 87 6.95 2.72 -7.40
CA ASN A 87 8.32 3.06 -7.12
C ASN A 87 8.59 2.88 -5.63
N ARG A 88 9.80 2.45 -5.31
CA ARG A 88 10.30 2.37 -3.95
C ARG A 88 11.51 3.28 -3.85
N PHE A 89 11.44 4.24 -2.94
CA PHE A 89 12.58 5.07 -2.59
C PHE A 89 12.80 5.00 -1.09
N ALA A 90 13.98 4.51 -0.69
CA ALA A 90 14.27 4.12 0.69
C ALA A 90 13.16 3.21 1.24
N ARG A 91 12.52 3.61 2.36
CA ARG A 91 11.43 2.87 3.01
C ARG A 91 10.03 3.32 2.57
N THR A 92 9.94 4.19 1.56
CA THR A 92 8.65 4.67 1.04
C THR A 92 8.31 3.93 -0.23
N LEU A 93 7.14 3.31 -0.23
CA LEU A 93 6.51 2.69 -1.38
C LEU A 93 5.41 3.64 -1.89
N ASN A 94 5.50 4.05 -3.15
CA ASN A 94 4.39 4.70 -3.84
C ASN A 94 3.89 3.78 -4.93
N VAL A 95 2.59 3.52 -4.97
CA VAL A 95 1.93 2.72 -6.00
C VAL A 95 0.75 3.50 -6.54
N TRP A 96 0.50 3.41 -7.82
CA TRP A 96 -0.69 3.98 -8.45
C TRP A 96 -1.15 3.06 -9.56
N GLY A 97 -2.45 2.99 -9.77
CA GLY A 97 -2.99 2.07 -10.75
C GLY A 97 -4.49 2.11 -10.86
N THR A 98 -5.02 1.08 -11.49
CA THR A 98 -6.46 0.90 -11.69
C THR A 98 -6.87 -0.56 -11.48
N ILE A 99 -8.10 -0.78 -11.04
CA ILE A 99 -8.73 -2.11 -10.96
C ILE A 99 -9.64 -2.27 -12.17
N PRO A 100 -9.34 -3.21 -13.09
CA PRO A 100 -10.10 -3.41 -14.30
C PRO A 100 -11.39 -4.21 -14.06
N SER A 101 -12.20 -4.28 -15.10
CA SER A 101 -13.37 -5.14 -15.22
C SER A 101 -12.97 -6.59 -15.54
N VAL A 102 -13.65 -7.58 -14.96
CA VAL A 102 -13.51 -8.99 -15.34
C VAL A 102 -14.11 -9.24 -16.73
N SER A 103 -15.30 -8.71 -16.98
CA SER A 103 -16.01 -8.87 -18.26
C SER A 103 -15.36 -8.12 -19.43
N ALA A 104 -14.66 -7.02 -19.15
CA ALA A 104 -14.04 -6.15 -20.16
C ALA A 104 -12.65 -5.64 -19.73
N PRO A 105 -11.65 -6.54 -19.62
CA PRO A 105 -10.34 -6.23 -19.03
C PRO A 105 -9.49 -5.23 -19.85
N LYS A 106 -9.82 -5.03 -21.14
CA LYS A 106 -9.16 -4.05 -22.01
C LYS A 106 -9.90 -2.70 -22.06
N GLY A 107 -11.08 -2.61 -21.46
CA GLY A 107 -11.90 -1.39 -21.46
C GLY A 107 -11.50 -0.42 -20.35
N PRO A 108 -12.25 0.70 -20.21
CA PRO A 108 -12.09 1.61 -19.08
C PRO A 108 -12.25 0.86 -17.74
N PRO A 109 -11.32 1.05 -16.79
CA PRO A 109 -11.38 0.39 -15.49
C PRO A 109 -12.46 0.99 -14.59
N TRP A 110 -12.78 0.27 -13.51
CA TRP A 110 -13.81 0.68 -12.55
C TRP A 110 -13.27 1.63 -11.47
N VAL A 111 -12.06 1.35 -11.00
CA VAL A 111 -11.44 2.07 -9.86
C VAL A 111 -10.07 2.56 -10.28
N ALA A 112 -9.74 3.81 -9.95
CA ALA A 112 -8.35 4.27 -9.87
C ALA A 112 -7.92 4.33 -8.41
N PHE A 113 -6.66 4.01 -8.13
CA PHE A 113 -6.12 4.07 -6.79
C PHE A 113 -4.69 4.61 -6.75
N LYS A 114 -4.30 5.10 -5.58
CA LYS A 114 -2.94 5.49 -5.27
C LYS A 114 -2.64 5.20 -3.81
N LEU A 115 -1.58 4.43 -3.60
CA LEU A 115 -1.10 3.99 -2.31
C LEU A 115 0.25 4.65 -2.02
N LYS A 116 0.41 5.16 -0.81
CA LYS A 116 1.69 5.64 -0.29
C LYS A 116 1.89 5.09 1.10
N VAL A 117 2.87 4.20 1.24
CA VAL A 117 3.18 3.53 2.52
C VAL A 117 4.63 3.78 2.87
N ARG A 118 4.88 4.05 4.14
CA ARG A 118 6.21 4.18 4.71
C ARG A 118 6.44 3.07 5.73
N GLY A 119 7.62 2.47 5.67
CA GLY A 119 8.05 1.44 6.60
C GLY A 119 7.71 0.04 6.10
N ALA A 120 8.63 -0.91 6.32
CA ALA A 120 8.47 -2.31 5.92
C ALA A 120 7.94 -3.20 7.08
N ARG A 121 8.15 -2.80 8.33
CA ARG A 121 7.74 -3.58 9.53
C ARG A 121 6.56 -2.98 10.29
N GLN A 122 6.38 -1.66 10.17
CA GLN A 122 5.28 -0.93 10.78
C GLN A 122 4.72 0.00 9.71
N PRO A 123 3.92 -0.53 8.78
CA PRO A 123 3.46 0.27 7.66
C PRO A 123 2.46 1.31 8.13
N GLU A 124 2.88 2.57 8.01
CA GLU A 124 1.98 3.72 8.09
C GLU A 124 1.78 4.22 6.66
N GLY A 125 0.53 4.39 6.26
CA GLY A 125 0.27 4.81 4.90
C GLY A 125 -1.12 5.33 4.64
N LEU A 126 -1.25 5.86 3.44
CA LEU A 126 -2.50 6.34 2.88
C LEU A 126 -2.75 5.60 1.58
N LEU A 127 -3.92 4.98 1.48
CA LEU A 127 -4.50 4.58 0.21
C LEU A 127 -5.62 5.55 -0.09
N ALA A 128 -5.67 6.07 -1.30
CA ALA A 128 -6.85 6.73 -1.82
C ALA A 128 -7.31 5.96 -3.04
N ALA A 129 -8.62 5.85 -3.21
CA ALA A 129 -9.22 5.24 -4.39
C ALA A 129 -10.46 6.00 -4.81
N ARG A 130 -10.85 5.83 -6.07
CA ARG A 130 -11.97 6.58 -6.65
C ARG A 130 -12.65 5.76 -7.73
N THR A 131 -13.97 5.71 -7.65
CA THR A 131 -14.87 5.35 -8.76
C THR A 131 -15.40 6.64 -9.37
N THR A 132 -16.25 6.54 -10.40
CA THR A 132 -16.98 7.71 -10.91
C THR A 132 -18.10 8.18 -9.97
N ALA A 133 -18.53 7.36 -9.00
CA ALA A 133 -19.60 7.69 -8.06
C ALA A 133 -19.11 8.06 -6.65
N GLN A 134 -17.99 7.49 -6.20
CA GLN A 134 -17.55 7.58 -4.80
C GLN A 134 -16.02 7.73 -4.71
N SER A 135 -15.57 8.36 -3.64
CA SER A 135 -14.17 8.49 -3.26
C SER A 135 -13.91 7.77 -1.93
N PHE A 136 -12.77 7.10 -1.86
CA PHE A 136 -12.36 6.30 -0.71
C PHE A 136 -11.00 6.76 -0.21
N GLU A 137 -10.87 6.84 1.10
CA GLU A 137 -9.59 7.06 1.76
C GLU A 137 -9.38 6.02 2.85
N TYR A 138 -8.17 5.49 2.90
CA TYR A 138 -7.77 4.52 3.90
C TYR A 138 -6.52 5.01 4.60
N ARG A 139 -6.53 5.01 5.93
CA ARG A 139 -5.33 5.22 6.74
C ARG A 139 -4.90 3.87 7.30
N LEU A 140 -3.75 3.41 6.80
CA LEU A 140 -3.13 2.15 7.20
C LEU A 140 -2.25 2.38 8.42
N SER A 141 -2.41 1.53 9.42
CA SER A 141 -1.64 1.55 10.67
C SER A 141 -1.45 0.13 11.20
N GLN A 142 -0.70 -0.01 12.31
CA GLN A 142 -0.60 -1.29 13.00
C GLN A 142 -1.89 -1.70 13.71
N GLN A 143 -2.72 -0.73 14.13
CA GLN A 143 -3.99 -1.00 14.79
C GLN A 143 -5.09 -1.41 13.82
N GLY A 144 -4.84 -1.36 12.51
CA GLY A 144 -5.83 -1.63 11.48
C GLY A 144 -5.91 -0.54 10.41
N VAL A 145 -7.03 -0.53 9.70
CA VAL A 145 -7.29 0.39 8.58
C VAL A 145 -8.56 1.17 8.86
N SER A 146 -8.46 2.49 9.00
CA SER A 146 -9.64 3.36 9.05
C SER A 146 -10.04 3.79 7.64
N ILE A 147 -11.34 3.84 7.37
CA ILE A 147 -11.93 4.02 6.05
C ILE A 147 -12.86 5.22 6.07
N LEU A 148 -12.66 6.14 5.13
CA LEU A 148 -13.58 7.23 4.82
C LEU A 148 -14.15 7.04 3.42
N VAL A 149 -15.43 7.36 3.25
CA VAL A 149 -16.13 7.40 1.97
C VAL A 149 -16.68 8.80 1.78
N ASP A 150 -16.31 9.45 0.68
CA ASP A 150 -16.72 10.83 0.37
C ASP A 150 -16.47 11.83 1.51
N GLY A 151 -15.37 11.60 2.24
CA GLY A 151 -14.95 12.43 3.37
C GLY A 151 -15.65 12.12 4.70
N ALA A 152 -16.67 11.26 4.72
CA ALA A 152 -17.32 10.79 5.93
C ALA A 152 -16.70 9.48 6.45
N PRO A 153 -16.60 9.25 7.76
CA PRO A 153 -16.12 7.99 8.31
C PRO A 153 -17.11 6.87 7.98
N LEU A 154 -16.63 5.82 7.31
CA LEU A 154 -17.38 4.57 7.15
C LEU A 154 -17.16 3.67 8.37
N GLY A 155 -15.91 3.59 8.84
CA GLY A 155 -15.53 2.75 9.96
C GLY A 155 -14.07 2.32 9.91
N SER A 156 -13.75 1.16 10.49
CA SER A 156 -12.41 0.59 10.46
C SER A 156 -12.38 -0.93 10.40
N VAL A 157 -11.25 -1.47 9.94
CA VAL A 157 -10.95 -2.91 9.88
C VAL A 157 -9.79 -3.18 10.81
N LEU A 158 -10.01 -4.02 11.82
CA LEU A 158 -8.97 -4.46 12.75
C LEU A 158 -8.07 -5.55 12.13
N PRO A 159 -6.87 -5.81 12.69
CA PRO A 159 -5.93 -6.78 12.13
C PRO A 159 -6.44 -8.22 12.07
N ASP A 160 -7.39 -8.57 12.95
CA ASP A 160 -8.06 -9.87 12.97
C ASP A 160 -9.21 -9.98 11.95
N GLY A 161 -9.51 -8.89 11.25
CA GLY A 161 -10.60 -8.78 10.28
C GLY A 161 -11.94 -8.31 10.87
N THR A 162 -12.00 -7.96 12.16
CA THR A 162 -13.21 -7.36 12.74
C THR A 162 -13.53 -6.02 12.07
N LEU A 163 -14.79 -5.82 11.70
CA LEU A 163 -15.28 -4.58 11.10
C LEU A 163 -15.97 -3.74 12.17
N LEU A 164 -15.51 -2.51 12.33
CA LEU A 164 -16.10 -1.53 13.24
C LEU A 164 -16.81 -0.44 12.44
N GLY A 165 -17.99 -0.04 12.88
CA GLY A 165 -18.72 1.13 12.37
C GLY A 165 -18.02 2.46 12.71
N PRO A 166 -18.62 3.59 12.31
CA PRO A 166 -18.05 4.92 12.55
C PRO A 166 -18.06 5.31 14.04
N ASP A 167 -18.94 4.69 14.83
CA ASP A 167 -19.05 4.82 16.29
C ASP A 167 -18.08 3.89 17.06
N GLY A 168 -17.36 3.03 16.34
CA GLY A 168 -16.45 2.03 16.91
C GLY A 168 -17.13 0.74 17.36
N ALA A 169 -18.45 0.58 17.15
CA ALA A 169 -19.15 -0.67 17.47
C ALA A 169 -18.84 -1.75 16.41
N PRO A 170 -18.74 -3.04 16.80
CA PRO A 170 -18.56 -4.11 15.84
C PRO A 170 -19.82 -4.31 14.99
N ILE A 171 -19.64 -4.28 13.68
CA ILE A 171 -20.74 -4.46 12.70
C ILE A 171 -20.61 -5.75 11.89
N GLY A 172 -19.47 -6.42 11.98
CA GLY A 172 -19.22 -7.65 11.23
C GLY A 172 -17.77 -8.10 11.24
N SER A 173 -17.42 -8.98 10.30
CA SER A 173 -16.07 -9.50 10.16
C SER A 173 -15.74 -9.88 8.71
N ALA A 174 -14.48 -9.69 8.35
CA ALA A 174 -13.86 -10.10 7.11
C ALA A 174 -12.48 -10.72 7.42
N PRO A 175 -12.44 -11.92 8.05
CA PRO A 175 -11.21 -12.54 8.55
C PRO A 175 -10.32 -12.95 7.39
N ARG A 176 -9.36 -12.08 7.07
CA ARG A 176 -8.44 -12.32 5.98
C ARG A 176 -7.48 -13.45 6.35
N PRO A 177 -7.23 -14.41 5.45
CA PRO A 177 -6.23 -15.44 5.69
C PRO A 177 -4.85 -14.82 5.85
N GLY A 178 -4.22 -15.09 6.98
CA GLY A 178 -2.82 -14.75 7.21
C GLY A 178 -1.86 -15.56 6.32
N GLY A 179 -0.61 -15.12 6.28
CA GLY A 179 0.47 -15.80 5.56
C GLY A 179 1.02 -14.94 4.43
N MET A 180 2.32 -15.10 4.16
CA MET A 180 2.99 -14.48 3.02
C MET A 180 3.27 -15.54 1.95
N PRO A 181 3.07 -15.22 0.67
CA PRO A 181 3.59 -16.02 -0.43
C PRO A 181 5.09 -16.26 -0.25
N VAL A 182 5.54 -17.49 -0.50
CA VAL A 182 6.95 -17.85 -0.37
C VAL A 182 7.57 -17.93 -1.76
N MET A 183 8.62 -17.15 -1.99
CA MET A 183 9.42 -17.21 -3.20
C MET A 183 10.60 -18.15 -2.99
N PHE A 184 10.70 -19.16 -3.86
CA PHE A 184 11.87 -20.03 -3.96
C PHE A 184 12.67 -19.63 -5.19
N ARG A 185 13.95 -19.30 -5.00
CA ARG A 185 14.89 -19.03 -6.10
C ARG A 185 15.93 -20.14 -6.16
N LEU A 186 16.04 -20.80 -7.31
CA LEU A 186 17.07 -21.81 -7.59
C LEU A 186 17.75 -21.43 -8.93
N GLY A 187 18.91 -20.80 -8.84
CA GLY A 187 19.58 -20.21 -10.01
C GLY A 187 18.72 -19.10 -10.64
N THR A 188 18.43 -19.21 -11.94
CA THR A 188 17.57 -18.28 -12.68
C THR A 188 16.08 -18.58 -12.55
N LEU A 189 15.71 -19.74 -11.98
CA LEU A 189 14.32 -20.13 -11.79
C LEU A 189 13.78 -19.51 -10.50
N SER A 190 12.68 -18.77 -10.63
CA SER A 190 11.90 -18.25 -9.51
C SER A 190 10.55 -18.93 -9.49
N HIS A 191 10.19 -19.55 -8.37
CA HIS A 191 8.90 -20.17 -8.14
C HIS A 191 8.19 -19.52 -6.96
N LEU A 192 6.96 -19.05 -7.18
CA LEU A 192 6.14 -18.45 -6.14
C LEU A 192 5.09 -19.46 -5.69
N ARG A 193 5.14 -19.82 -4.40
CA ARG A 193 4.14 -20.69 -3.78
C ARG A 193 3.22 -19.85 -2.90
N ASP A 194 1.93 -19.86 -3.24
CA ASP A 194 0.87 -19.19 -2.50
C ASP A 194 -0.15 -20.23 -2.02
N ASN A 195 -0.07 -20.61 -0.73
CA ASN A 195 -0.93 -21.61 -0.10
C ASN A 195 -2.15 -20.97 0.60
N ARG A 196 -2.37 -19.67 0.46
CA ARG A 196 -3.46 -19.00 1.16
C ARG A 196 -4.82 -19.45 0.57
N PRO A 197 -5.87 -19.54 1.40
CA PRO A 197 -7.24 -19.63 0.91
C PRO A 197 -7.51 -18.58 -0.18
N ARG A 198 -8.10 -19.01 -1.28
CA ARG A 198 -8.38 -18.14 -2.44
C ARG A 198 -9.53 -17.19 -2.23
N SER A 199 -10.33 -17.41 -1.19
CA SER A 199 -11.38 -16.49 -0.77
C SER A 199 -11.62 -16.59 0.72
N TYR A 200 -12.26 -15.57 1.29
CA TYR A 200 -12.67 -15.53 2.69
C TYR A 200 -14.05 -14.86 2.83
N PRO A 201 -14.83 -15.27 3.85
CA PRO A 201 -16.18 -14.76 4.03
C PRO A 201 -16.18 -13.31 4.52
N VAL A 202 -17.23 -12.57 4.15
CA VAL A 202 -17.56 -11.28 4.74
C VAL A 202 -18.93 -11.38 5.37
N THR A 203 -18.99 -11.06 6.66
CA THR A 203 -20.21 -11.02 7.44
C THR A 203 -20.50 -9.59 7.87
N LEU A 204 -21.74 -9.14 7.74
CA LEU A 204 -22.25 -7.87 8.27
C LEU A 204 -23.59 -8.13 8.96
N GLY A 205 -23.81 -7.50 10.12
CA GLY A 205 -25.03 -7.71 10.91
C GLY A 205 -25.26 -9.18 11.30
N GLY A 206 -24.20 -9.99 11.42
CA GLY A 206 -24.28 -11.43 11.71
C GLY A 206 -24.66 -12.32 10.52
N ARG A 207 -24.83 -11.76 9.31
CA ARG A 207 -25.16 -12.50 8.09
C ARG A 207 -23.97 -12.58 7.15
N LEU A 208 -23.78 -13.72 6.49
CA LEU A 208 -22.82 -13.87 5.39
C LEU A 208 -23.36 -13.19 4.15
N ILE A 209 -22.68 -12.16 3.66
CA ILE A 209 -23.16 -11.37 2.51
C ILE A 209 -22.35 -11.62 1.24
N ALA A 210 -21.08 -11.98 1.38
CA ALA A 210 -20.18 -12.17 0.25
C ALA A 210 -18.95 -13.01 0.61
N HIS A 211 -18.23 -13.43 -0.42
CA HIS A 211 -16.85 -13.89 -0.33
C HIS A 211 -15.94 -12.91 -1.07
N LEU A 212 -14.86 -12.48 -0.42
CA LEU A 212 -13.80 -11.72 -1.08
C LEU A 212 -12.72 -12.67 -1.59
N SER A 213 -12.33 -12.49 -2.84
CA SER A 213 -11.28 -13.29 -3.46
C SER A 213 -9.90 -12.72 -3.09
N HIS A 214 -9.01 -13.61 -2.68
CA HIS A 214 -7.62 -13.28 -2.44
C HIS A 214 -6.85 -13.25 -3.77
N PRO A 215 -6.32 -12.08 -4.19
CA PRO A 215 -5.62 -11.98 -5.45
C PRO A 215 -4.35 -12.83 -5.42
N PRO A 216 -4.01 -13.51 -6.52
CA PRO A 216 -2.78 -14.29 -6.57
C PRO A 216 -1.61 -13.35 -6.39
N ALA A 217 -0.66 -13.75 -5.53
CA ALA A 217 0.58 -13.01 -5.42
C ALA A 217 1.30 -12.97 -6.78
N GLN A 218 1.80 -11.80 -7.16
CA GLN A 218 2.43 -11.59 -8.45
C GLN A 218 3.96 -11.48 -8.29
N LEU A 219 4.72 -12.11 -9.19
CA LEU A 219 6.14 -11.84 -9.33
C LEU A 219 6.32 -10.63 -10.25
N VAL A 220 6.87 -9.54 -9.73
CA VAL A 220 7.11 -8.35 -10.54
C VAL A 220 8.32 -8.59 -11.44
N ASN A 221 8.25 -8.14 -12.69
CA ASN A 221 9.31 -8.28 -13.72
C ASN A 221 9.53 -9.71 -14.27
N VAL A 222 8.64 -10.67 -13.99
CA VAL A 222 8.65 -11.96 -14.68
C VAL A 222 7.72 -11.89 -15.90
N ILE A 223 8.22 -12.28 -17.07
CA ILE A 223 7.42 -12.38 -18.29
C ILE A 223 6.36 -13.47 -18.06
N HIS A 224 5.09 -13.07 -17.96
CA HIS A 224 3.99 -14.01 -17.79
C HIS A 224 3.71 -14.68 -19.14
N LEU A 225 4.13 -15.95 -19.29
CA LEU A 225 3.90 -16.74 -20.51
C LEU A 225 2.42 -17.05 -20.77
N LYS A 226 1.57 -16.99 -19.74
CA LYS A 226 0.10 -17.04 -19.86
C LYS A 226 -0.51 -15.92 -19.03
N LYS A 227 -1.44 -15.16 -19.61
CA LYS A 227 -2.23 -14.17 -18.87
C LYS A 227 -3.07 -14.92 -17.83
N PRO A 228 -2.92 -14.65 -16.53
CA PRO A 228 -3.78 -15.26 -15.54
C PRO A 228 -5.23 -14.85 -15.81
N GLN A 229 -6.16 -15.81 -15.75
CA GLN A 229 -7.56 -15.46 -15.60
C GLN A 229 -7.75 -15.03 -14.15
N TYR A 230 -8.08 -13.76 -13.96
CA TYR A 230 -8.27 -13.19 -12.64
C TYR A 230 -9.75 -13.22 -12.30
N PRO A 231 -10.14 -13.98 -11.24
CA PRO A 231 -11.54 -14.07 -10.86
C PRO A 231 -12.06 -12.73 -10.36
N PRO A 232 -13.39 -12.58 -10.27
CA PRO A 232 -14.05 -11.52 -9.52
C PRO A 232 -13.45 -11.37 -8.13
N ALA A 233 -13.23 -10.12 -7.71
CA ALA A 233 -12.72 -9.78 -6.39
C ALA A 233 -13.76 -9.98 -5.29
N VAL A 234 -15.03 -10.03 -5.66
CA VAL A 234 -16.14 -10.31 -4.75
C VAL A 234 -17.17 -11.21 -5.42
N THR A 235 -17.65 -12.19 -4.67
CA THR A 235 -18.77 -13.05 -5.05
C THR A 235 -19.86 -12.84 -4.01
N LEU A 236 -21.00 -12.29 -4.43
CA LEU A 236 -22.14 -12.05 -3.55
C LEU A 236 -22.84 -13.36 -3.22
N VAL A 237 -23.25 -13.53 -1.96
CA VAL A 237 -24.13 -14.62 -1.53
C VAL A 237 -25.58 -14.18 -1.61
N GLU A 238 -25.84 -12.91 -1.28
CA GLU A 238 -27.17 -12.29 -1.30
C GLU A 238 -27.08 -10.88 -1.89
N THR A 239 -28.23 -10.25 -2.16
CA THR A 239 -28.27 -8.86 -2.61
C THR A 239 -27.95 -7.95 -1.42
N PRO A 240 -26.84 -7.18 -1.44
CA PRO A 240 -26.48 -6.31 -0.34
C PRO A 240 -27.38 -5.08 -0.30
N THR A 241 -27.60 -4.53 0.89
CA THR A 241 -28.11 -3.16 1.05
C THR A 241 -27.09 -2.15 0.51
N GLN A 242 -27.48 -0.88 0.37
CA GLN A 242 -26.56 0.17 -0.10
C GLN A 242 -25.34 0.35 0.82
N GLU A 243 -25.54 0.26 2.13
CA GLU A 243 -24.45 0.35 3.11
C GLU A 243 -23.52 -0.87 3.02
N GLU A 244 -24.09 -2.07 2.94
CA GLU A 244 -23.32 -3.31 2.76
C GLU A 244 -22.52 -3.29 1.45
N ALA A 245 -23.11 -2.78 0.35
CA ALA A 245 -22.42 -2.63 -0.93
C ALA A 245 -21.26 -1.64 -0.84
N THR A 246 -21.41 -0.56 -0.08
CA THR A 246 -20.34 0.43 0.18
C THR A 246 -19.19 -0.20 0.97
N TRP A 247 -19.50 -0.98 2.00
CA TRP A 247 -18.52 -1.77 2.75
C TRP A 247 -17.80 -2.80 1.89
N LEU A 248 -18.55 -3.58 1.10
CA LEU A 248 -17.98 -4.58 0.20
C LEU A 248 -17.04 -3.93 -0.82
N LEU A 249 -17.44 -2.81 -1.44
CA LEU A 249 -16.58 -2.07 -2.34
C LEU A 249 -15.30 -1.58 -1.64
N ALA A 250 -15.43 -1.00 -0.45
CA ALA A 250 -14.30 -0.52 0.32
C ALA A 250 -13.30 -1.64 0.64
N LEU A 251 -13.80 -2.81 1.07
CA LEU A 251 -12.99 -3.98 1.38
C LEU A 251 -12.35 -4.60 0.13
N THR A 252 -13.08 -4.67 -0.98
CA THR A 252 -12.56 -5.13 -2.28
C THR A 252 -11.39 -4.27 -2.74
N ILE A 253 -11.53 -2.95 -2.69
CA ILE A 253 -10.44 -2.02 -3.04
C ILE A 253 -9.26 -2.20 -2.09
N LEU A 254 -9.49 -2.29 -0.78
CA LEU A 254 -8.42 -2.50 0.20
C LEU A 254 -7.65 -3.80 -0.08
N GLN A 255 -8.37 -4.88 -0.41
CA GLN A 255 -7.78 -6.18 -0.71
C GLN A 255 -6.91 -6.14 -1.99
N VAL A 256 -7.42 -5.57 -3.07
CA VAL A 256 -6.75 -5.55 -4.37
C VAL A 256 -5.65 -4.47 -4.44
N ALA A 257 -5.92 -3.25 -3.99
CA ALA A 257 -5.04 -2.09 -4.15
C ALA A 257 -4.22 -1.73 -2.91
N GLY A 258 -4.58 -2.24 -1.74
CA GLY A 258 -3.80 -2.08 -0.51
C GLY A 258 -2.95 -3.31 -0.26
N TYR A 259 -3.62 -4.42 0.03
CA TYR A 259 -2.95 -5.59 0.55
C TYR A 259 -2.17 -6.39 -0.48
N ASN A 260 -2.75 -6.69 -1.65
CA ASN A 260 -2.03 -7.38 -2.71
C ASN A 260 -0.76 -6.63 -3.11
N THR A 261 -0.89 -5.31 -3.16
CA THR A 261 0.19 -4.37 -3.45
C THR A 261 1.32 -4.46 -2.46
N LEU A 262 0.99 -4.41 -1.17
CA LEU A 262 1.97 -4.46 -0.10
C LEU A 262 2.71 -5.79 -0.09
N GLU A 263 1.97 -6.89 -0.24
CA GLU A 263 2.54 -8.23 -0.29
C GLU A 263 3.43 -8.42 -1.52
N THR A 264 2.94 -8.09 -2.71
CA THR A 264 3.70 -8.16 -3.97
C THR A 264 4.95 -7.28 -3.91
N ALA A 265 4.81 -6.07 -3.37
CA ALA A 265 5.92 -5.15 -3.29
C ALA A 265 7.01 -5.67 -2.34
N TRP A 266 6.65 -6.11 -1.14
CA TRP A 266 7.63 -6.49 -0.11
C TRP A 266 8.15 -7.92 -0.23
N THR A 267 7.46 -8.80 -0.97
CA THR A 267 7.98 -10.14 -1.28
C THR A 267 9.03 -10.14 -2.39
N ASN A 268 9.14 -9.06 -3.19
CA ASN A 268 10.19 -8.83 -4.18
C ASN A 268 11.34 -7.97 -3.63
#